data_AF-A0A4R8F2Q2-F1
#
_entry.id   AF-A0A4R8F2Q2-F1
#
_cell.length_a   1.000
_cell.length_b   1.000
_cell.length_c   1.000
_cell.angle_alpha   90.00
_cell.angle_beta   90.00
_cell.angle_gamma   90.00
#
_symmetry.space_group_name_H-M   'P 1'
#
loop_
_entity.id
_entity.type
_entity.pdbx_description
1 polymer ?
#
loop_
_entity_poly.entity_id
_entity_poly.type
_entity_poly.pdbx_seq_one_letter_code
_entity_poly.pdbx_strand_id
1 'polypeptide(L)'
;MNKILLAVAGLVLIAVFAFPQPQPDIGIPTSAPESAQTQEARALALAVPLIAKWEGKRNAAYRDIVGVWTICYGHTRTARPGMVLSDADCEALLRAEVRDYRARLLTFFSAETRARRLPPPRDAAFTSLAINVGVAGVGRSTATRRLNAGDVPGACEALTWWNKAGGRVVAGLRNRRTEEYGYCMREAS
;
A
#
# COMPACT_ATOMS: atom_id res chain seq x y z
N MET A 1 39.52 68.88 -61.19
CA MET A 1 40.28 69.70 -60.21
C MET A 1 40.40 68.89 -58.92
N ASN A 2 41.65 68.57 -58.57
CA ASN A 2 42.25 68.02 -57.34
C ASN A 2 41.44 67.66 -56.08
N LYS A 3 42.00 66.65 -55.37
CA LYS A 3 41.90 66.21 -53.94
C LYS A 3 41.06 64.93 -53.74
N ILE A 4 41.63 63.74 -53.53
CA ILE A 4 42.40 63.22 -52.37
C ILE A 4 41.69 63.50 -51.03
N LEU A 5 41.14 62.47 -50.35
CA LEU A 5 41.72 61.84 -49.15
C LEU A 5 40.74 60.81 -48.50
N LEU A 6 41.35 59.79 -47.90
CA LEU A 6 40.88 58.61 -47.16
C LEU A 6 39.71 58.77 -46.18
N ALA A 7 38.95 57.69 -46.00
CA ALA A 7 38.55 57.19 -44.68
C ALA A 7 38.25 55.68 -44.67
N VAL A 8 39.21 54.92 -44.11
CA VAL A 8 39.09 53.76 -43.20
C VAL A 8 38.08 52.65 -43.54
N ALA A 9 38.63 51.51 -43.96
CA ALA A 9 37.99 50.20 -43.92
C ALA A 9 37.94 49.68 -42.46
N GLY A 10 36.74 49.51 -41.92
CA GLY A 10 36.49 48.79 -40.67
C GLY A 10 35.85 47.44 -40.97
N LEU A 11 36.66 46.39 -41.05
CA LEU A 11 36.23 45.00 -41.16
C LEU A 11 35.80 44.53 -39.76
N VAL A 12 34.50 44.55 -39.45
CA VAL A 12 33.99 43.92 -38.22
C VAL A 12 33.91 42.41 -38.48
N LEU A 13 34.94 41.69 -38.04
CA LEU A 13 34.90 40.24 -37.90
C LEU A 13 33.91 39.91 -36.78
N ILE A 14 32.69 39.50 -37.12
CA ILE A 14 31.77 38.91 -36.15
C ILE A 14 32.26 37.49 -35.91
N ALA A 15 33.05 37.30 -34.85
CA ALA A 15 33.33 35.99 -34.31
C ALA A 15 32.01 35.39 -33.81
N VAL A 16 31.44 34.47 -34.58
CA VAL A 16 30.32 33.64 -34.14
C VAL A 16 30.85 32.72 -33.05
N PHE A 17 30.82 33.17 -31.80
CA PHE A 17 30.96 32.29 -30.66
C PHE A 17 29.76 31.35 -30.69
N ALA A 18 30.01 30.08 -31.03
CA ALA A 18 29.07 29.00 -30.80
C ALA A 18 28.86 28.88 -29.28
N PHE A 19 27.91 29.64 -28.76
CA PHE A 19 27.41 29.46 -27.40
C PHE A 19 26.79 28.06 -27.32
N PRO A 20 27.28 27.16 -26.45
CA PRO A 20 26.58 25.91 -26.19
C PRO A 20 25.19 26.29 -25.69
N GLN A 21 24.16 25.97 -26.48
CA GLN A 21 22.78 26.10 -26.03
C GLN A 21 22.63 25.15 -24.84
N PRO A 22 22.15 25.61 -23.67
CA PRO A 22 21.77 24.70 -22.61
C PRO A 22 20.72 23.75 -23.19
N GLN A 23 21.07 22.46 -23.27
CA GLN A 23 20.10 21.44 -23.64
C GLN A 23 18.96 21.52 -22.61
N PRO A 24 17.68 21.53 -23.04
CA PRO A 24 16.59 21.40 -22.10
C PRO A 24 16.80 20.08 -21.37
N ASP A 25 16.94 20.17 -20.05
CA ASP A 25 17.01 19.01 -19.18
C ASP A 25 15.67 18.27 -19.33
N ILE A 26 15.65 17.23 -20.18
CA ILE A 26 14.50 16.34 -20.30
C ILE A 26 14.51 15.53 -19.01
N GLY A 27 13.87 16.09 -17.99
CA GLY A 27 13.62 15.43 -16.72
C GLY A 27 12.92 14.11 -16.98
N ILE A 28 13.70 13.03 -17.00
CA ILE A 28 13.17 11.68 -16.85
C ILE A 28 12.46 11.69 -15.49
N PRO A 29 11.15 11.39 -15.41
CA PRO A 29 10.47 11.28 -14.13
C PRO A 29 11.01 10.04 -13.41
N THR A 30 12.06 10.22 -12.62
CA THR A 30 12.61 9.20 -11.74
C THR A 30 11.67 9.03 -10.56
N SER A 31 10.86 7.97 -10.60
CA SER A 31 10.04 7.40 -9.52
C SER A 31 8.95 8.28 -8.90
N ALA A 32 7.81 7.65 -8.59
CA ALA A 32 6.74 8.21 -7.75
C ALA A 32 7.30 8.75 -6.41
N PRO A 33 6.64 9.71 -5.74
CA PRO A 33 7.22 10.39 -4.59
C PRO A 33 7.52 9.41 -3.46
N GLU A 34 8.77 9.45 -3.00
CA GLU A 34 9.41 8.64 -1.95
C GLU A 34 8.55 8.44 -0.67
N SER A 35 7.63 9.36 -0.37
CA SER A 35 6.73 9.32 0.80
C SER A 35 5.64 8.24 0.71
N ALA A 36 5.08 7.95 -0.46
CA ALA A 36 3.99 6.98 -0.62
C ALA A 36 4.50 5.54 -0.57
N GLN A 37 5.65 5.28 -1.19
CA GLN A 37 6.33 3.98 -1.14
C GLN A 37 6.82 3.67 0.28
N THR A 38 7.28 4.70 1.01
CA THR A 38 7.64 4.57 2.42
C THR A 38 6.43 4.27 3.31
N GLN A 39 5.27 4.89 3.09
CA GLN A 39 4.05 4.57 3.84
C GLN A 39 3.58 3.14 3.60
N GLU A 40 3.57 2.69 2.35
CA GLU A 40 3.19 1.31 2.00
C GLU A 40 4.12 0.29 2.68
N ALA A 41 5.44 0.49 2.58
CA ALA A 41 6.41 -0.39 3.22
C ALA A 41 6.18 -0.48 4.75
N ARG A 42 5.94 0.66 5.41
CA ARG A 42 5.62 0.71 6.86
C ARG A 42 4.30 0.00 7.18
N ALA A 43 3.26 0.17 6.36
CA ALA A 43 1.97 -0.49 6.56
C ALA A 43 2.13 -2.02 6.43
N LEU A 44 2.84 -2.49 5.39
CA LEU A 44 3.11 -3.90 5.18
C LEU A 44 3.97 -4.50 6.31
N ALA A 45 4.96 -3.76 6.82
CA ALA A 45 5.80 -4.19 7.95
C ALA A 45 4.99 -4.44 9.23
N LEU A 46 3.86 -3.76 9.40
CA LEU A 46 2.94 -3.94 10.53
C LEU A 46 1.86 -5.00 10.24
N ALA A 47 1.31 -5.01 9.02
CA ALA A 47 0.19 -5.86 8.64
C ALA A 47 0.60 -7.33 8.50
N VAL A 48 1.73 -7.62 7.84
CA VAL A 48 2.19 -9.00 7.58
C VAL A 48 2.32 -9.81 8.88
N PRO A 49 3.06 -9.38 9.91
CA PRO A 49 3.15 -10.14 11.16
C PRO A 49 1.83 -10.21 11.92
N LEU A 50 1.02 -9.14 11.88
CA LEU A 50 -0.32 -9.14 12.48
C LEU A 50 -1.21 -10.23 11.87
N ILE A 51 -1.26 -10.32 10.54
CA ILE A 51 -2.07 -11.29 9.82
C ILE A 51 -1.52 -12.71 10.00
N ALA A 52 -0.20 -12.90 9.86
CA ALA A 52 0.46 -14.19 10.00
C ALA A 52 0.14 -14.87 11.34
N LYS A 53 0.05 -14.08 12.42
CA LYS A 53 -0.34 -14.55 13.76
C LYS A 53 -1.73 -15.19 13.79
N TRP A 54 -2.68 -14.72 12.98
CA TRP A 54 -4.08 -15.12 13.03
C TRP A 54 -4.48 -16.17 11.98
N GLU A 55 -3.81 -16.24 10.83
CA GLU A 55 -4.17 -17.17 9.74
C GLU A 55 -3.65 -18.60 9.96
N GLY A 56 -2.60 -18.78 10.76
CA GLY A 56 -1.87 -20.06 10.86
C GLY A 56 -1.07 -20.35 9.58
N LYS A 57 -0.10 -21.28 9.65
CA LYS A 57 0.82 -21.57 8.54
C LYS A 57 0.94 -23.06 8.25
N ARG A 58 0.88 -23.44 6.97
CA ARG A 58 1.26 -24.78 6.48
C ARG A 58 2.10 -24.70 5.21
N ASN A 59 3.37 -25.04 5.32
CA ASN A 59 4.32 -24.97 4.20
C ASN A 59 4.05 -25.97 3.08
N ALA A 60 3.41 -27.10 3.38
CA ALA A 60 2.95 -28.06 2.39
C ALA A 60 1.49 -27.80 2.02
N ALA A 61 1.17 -27.88 0.73
CA ALA A 61 -0.20 -27.74 0.25
C ALA A 61 -1.11 -28.84 0.82
N TYR A 62 -2.30 -28.45 1.25
CA TYR A 62 -3.31 -29.33 1.83
C TYR A 62 -4.69 -29.00 1.26
N ARG A 63 -5.64 -29.94 1.37
CA ARG A 63 -7.05 -29.68 1.10
C ARG A 63 -7.69 -29.09 2.35
N ASP A 64 -8.31 -27.93 2.23
CA ASP A 64 -9.10 -27.35 3.32
C ASP A 64 -10.41 -28.13 3.54
N ILE A 65 -11.23 -27.68 4.49
CA ILE A 65 -12.48 -28.35 4.88
C ILE A 65 -13.53 -28.41 3.75
N VAL A 66 -13.41 -27.59 2.71
CA VAL A 66 -14.30 -27.58 1.54
C VAL A 66 -13.62 -28.18 0.29
N GLY A 67 -12.41 -28.71 0.44
CA GLY A 67 -11.69 -29.41 -0.63
C GLY A 67 -10.88 -28.51 -1.55
N VAL A 68 -10.58 -27.25 -1.20
CA VAL A 68 -9.71 -26.36 -2.00
C VAL A 68 -8.25 -26.56 -1.60
N TRP A 69 -7.35 -26.61 -2.59
CA TRP A 69 -5.91 -26.63 -2.32
C TRP A 69 -5.48 -25.31 -1.68
N THR A 70 -4.81 -25.40 -0.55
CA THR A 70 -4.39 -24.28 0.29
C THR A 70 -2.95 -24.47 0.75
N ILE A 71 -2.16 -23.40 0.81
CA ILE A 71 -0.76 -23.42 1.29
C ILE A 71 -0.43 -22.14 2.09
N CYS A 72 0.64 -22.18 2.86
CA CYS A 72 1.14 -21.08 3.68
C CYS A 72 0.05 -20.53 4.61
N TYR A 73 -0.19 -19.22 4.57
CA TYR A 73 -1.16 -18.50 5.39
C TYR A 73 -2.55 -18.43 4.74
N GLY A 74 -3.03 -19.57 4.21
CA GLY A 74 -4.34 -19.64 3.57
C GLY A 74 -4.37 -19.32 2.08
N HIS A 75 -3.23 -19.31 1.39
CA HIS A 75 -3.16 -19.00 -0.03
C HIS A 75 -3.72 -20.13 -0.89
N THR A 76 -4.64 -19.81 -1.81
CA THR A 76 -5.32 -20.81 -2.67
C THR A 76 -5.03 -20.63 -4.16
N ARG A 77 -4.70 -19.43 -4.63
CA ARG A 77 -4.67 -19.07 -6.06
C ARG A 77 -3.69 -19.91 -6.88
N THR A 78 -2.51 -20.19 -6.34
CA THR A 78 -1.47 -20.99 -7.01
C THR A 78 -1.23 -22.34 -6.33
N ALA A 79 -1.97 -22.64 -5.26
CA ALA A 79 -1.82 -23.86 -4.49
C ALA A 79 -2.23 -25.09 -5.32
N ARG A 80 -1.41 -26.13 -5.29
CA ARG A 80 -1.60 -27.35 -6.08
C ARG A 80 -1.02 -28.57 -5.37
N PRO A 81 -1.44 -29.79 -5.71
CA PRO A 81 -0.93 -31.00 -5.06
C PRO A 81 0.60 -31.08 -5.11
N GLY A 82 1.22 -31.53 -4.02
CA GLY A 82 2.67 -31.74 -3.92
C GLY A 82 3.52 -30.46 -3.78
N MET A 83 2.90 -29.28 -3.76
CA MET A 83 3.63 -28.03 -3.56
C MET A 83 4.10 -27.90 -2.10
N VAL A 84 5.37 -27.55 -1.91
CA VAL A 84 5.97 -27.22 -0.61
C VAL A 84 6.78 -25.94 -0.77
N LEU A 85 6.61 -25.00 0.15
CA LEU A 85 7.30 -23.71 0.16
C LEU A 85 8.13 -23.52 1.43
N SER A 86 9.22 -22.76 1.33
CA SER A 86 9.98 -22.36 2.52
C SER A 86 9.20 -21.33 3.36
N ASP A 87 9.66 -21.08 4.58
CA ASP A 87 9.09 -20.03 5.42
C ASP A 87 9.21 -18.65 4.78
N ALA A 88 10.35 -18.39 4.14
CA ALA A 88 10.61 -17.15 3.40
C ALA A 88 9.66 -17.00 2.21
N ASP A 89 9.43 -18.08 1.45
CA ASP A 89 8.49 -18.06 0.33
C ASP A 89 7.04 -17.86 0.80
N CYS A 90 6.66 -18.49 1.92
CA CYS A 90 5.34 -18.28 2.52
C CYS A 90 5.13 -16.84 3.00
N GLU A 91 6.15 -16.21 3.59
CA GLU A 91 6.07 -14.80 3.97
C GLU A 91 6.03 -13.89 2.73
N ALA A 92 6.83 -14.16 1.71
CA ALA A 92 6.82 -13.40 0.47
C ALA A 92 5.45 -13.47 -0.21
N LEU A 93 4.82 -14.65 -0.21
CA LEU A 93 3.48 -14.88 -0.72
C LEU A 93 2.43 -14.08 0.07
N LEU A 94 2.49 -14.14 1.41
CA LEU A 94 1.61 -13.35 2.27
C LEU A 94 1.80 -11.85 2.02
N ARG A 95 3.04 -11.37 1.93
CA ARG A 95 3.35 -9.96 1.68
C ARG A 95 2.78 -9.48 0.33
N ALA A 96 2.84 -10.30 -0.70
CA ALA A 96 2.22 -10.00 -1.99
C ALA A 96 0.69 -9.92 -1.87
N GLU A 97 0.07 -10.83 -1.14
CA GLU A 97 -1.38 -10.84 -0.90
C GLU A 97 -1.84 -9.64 -0.07
N VAL A 98 -1.11 -9.28 1.00
CA VAL A 98 -1.34 -8.06 1.79
C VAL A 98 -1.31 -6.82 0.90
N ARG A 99 -0.34 -6.74 -0.02
CA ARG A 99 -0.24 -5.61 -0.96
C ARG A 99 -1.46 -5.50 -1.87
N ASP A 100 -1.91 -6.61 -2.45
CA ASP A 100 -3.10 -6.64 -3.31
C ASP A 100 -4.37 -6.22 -2.55
N TYR A 101 -4.62 -6.83 -1.38
CA TYR A 101 -5.77 -6.51 -0.55
C TYR A 101 -5.77 -5.04 -0.13
N ARG A 102 -4.62 -4.53 0.32
CA ARG A 102 -4.44 -3.12 0.66
C ARG A 102 -4.76 -2.22 -0.53
N ALA A 103 -4.15 -2.46 -1.68
CA ALA A 103 -4.35 -1.63 -2.87
C ALA A 103 -5.84 -1.54 -3.26
N ARG A 104 -6.55 -2.66 -3.24
CA ARG A 104 -7.99 -2.71 -3.51
C ARG A 104 -8.81 -2.03 -2.42
N LEU A 105 -8.44 -2.19 -1.15
CA LEU A 105 -9.11 -1.53 -0.03
C LEU A 105 -8.95 0.00 -0.07
N LEU A 106 -7.78 0.49 -0.46
CA LEU A 106 -7.50 1.93 -0.56
C LEU A 106 -8.45 2.67 -1.52
N THR A 107 -9.08 1.97 -2.46
CA THR A 107 -10.08 2.56 -3.37
C THR A 107 -11.37 3.00 -2.67
N PHE A 108 -11.63 2.50 -1.45
CA PHE A 108 -12.79 2.88 -0.66
C PHE A 108 -12.55 4.07 0.27
N PHE A 109 -11.30 4.52 0.41
CA PHE A 109 -10.96 5.68 1.24
C PHE A 109 -10.85 6.93 0.39
N SER A 110 -11.35 8.05 0.91
CA SER A 110 -11.19 9.35 0.25
C SER A 110 -9.71 9.75 0.19
N ALA A 111 -9.36 10.65 -0.73
CA ALA A 111 -8.01 11.19 -0.81
C ALA A 111 -7.55 11.79 0.54
N GLU A 112 -8.45 12.48 1.23
CA GLU A 112 -8.15 13.05 2.54
C GLU A 112 -7.94 11.99 3.62
N THR A 113 -8.76 10.93 3.65
CA THR A 113 -8.56 9.82 4.59
C THR A 113 -7.21 9.17 4.40
N ARG A 114 -6.84 8.87 3.16
CA ARG A 114 -5.53 8.27 2.84
C ARG A 114 -4.38 9.19 3.28
N ALA A 115 -4.52 10.50 3.10
CA ALA A 115 -3.48 11.45 3.43
C ALA A 115 -3.34 11.73 4.94
N ARG A 116 -4.45 11.79 5.68
CA ARG A 116 -4.48 12.35 7.05
C ARG A 116 -4.94 11.39 8.13
N ARG A 117 -5.71 10.36 7.77
CA ARG A 117 -6.43 9.52 8.73
C ARG A 117 -6.10 8.04 8.59
N LEU A 118 -5.16 7.67 7.74
CA LEU A 118 -4.76 6.27 7.54
C LEU A 118 -3.24 6.11 7.72
N PRO A 119 -2.68 6.43 8.90
CA PRO A 119 -1.27 6.18 9.17
C PRO A 119 -0.97 4.67 9.11
N PRO A 120 0.30 4.26 8.94
CA PRO A 120 0.66 2.86 8.72
C PRO A 120 0.07 1.83 9.70
N PRO A 121 -0.02 2.08 11.03
CA PRO A 121 -0.66 1.15 11.96
C PRO A 121 -2.16 0.95 11.68
N ARG A 122 -2.86 2.03 11.34
CA ARG A 122 -4.30 1.98 11.05
C ARG A 122 -4.58 1.32 9.70
N ASP A 123 -3.77 1.62 8.70
CA ASP A 123 -3.78 0.92 7.42
C ASP A 123 -3.61 -0.60 7.60
N ALA A 124 -2.65 -1.00 8.46
CA ALA A 124 -2.43 -2.40 8.79
C ALA A 124 -3.66 -3.06 9.46
N ALA A 125 -4.34 -2.36 10.37
CA ALA A 125 -5.57 -2.86 11.00
C ALA A 125 -6.70 -3.09 10.00
N PHE A 126 -6.97 -2.10 9.14
CA PHE A 126 -8.00 -2.19 8.10
C PHE A 126 -7.67 -3.27 7.06
N THR A 127 -6.40 -3.39 6.67
CA THR A 127 -5.94 -4.42 5.73
C THR A 127 -6.03 -5.82 6.36
N SER A 128 -5.67 -5.99 7.63
CA SER A 128 -5.85 -7.26 8.36
C SER A 128 -7.30 -7.70 8.41
N LEU A 129 -8.21 -6.78 8.72
CA LEU A 129 -9.64 -7.07 8.70
C LEU A 129 -10.09 -7.45 7.28
N ALA A 130 -9.62 -6.75 6.25
CA ALA A 130 -10.00 -7.02 4.86
C ALA A 130 -9.53 -8.38 4.36
N ILE A 131 -8.39 -8.89 4.82
CA ILE A 131 -7.98 -10.29 4.55
C ILE A 131 -8.95 -11.27 5.20
N ASN A 132 -9.39 -11.00 6.43
CA ASN A 132 -10.25 -11.91 7.16
C ASN A 132 -11.69 -11.98 6.63
N VAL A 133 -12.28 -10.83 6.26
CA VAL A 133 -13.71 -10.73 5.92
C VAL A 133 -13.98 -10.20 4.50
N GLY A 134 -12.92 -9.97 3.72
CA GLY A 134 -12.98 -9.54 2.33
C GLY A 134 -12.96 -8.02 2.15
N VAL A 135 -12.31 -7.58 1.07
CA VAL A 135 -12.13 -6.15 0.70
C VAL A 135 -13.46 -5.41 0.58
N ALA A 136 -14.44 -5.98 -0.13
CA ALA A 136 -15.72 -5.29 -0.34
C ALA A 136 -16.52 -5.14 0.96
N GLY A 137 -16.45 -6.13 1.85
CA GLY A 137 -17.11 -6.09 3.16
C GLY A 137 -16.56 -4.97 4.03
N VAL A 138 -15.24 -4.86 4.13
CA VAL A 138 -14.59 -3.78 4.89
C VAL A 138 -14.74 -2.43 4.19
N GLY A 139 -14.51 -2.37 2.88
CA GLY A 139 -14.58 -1.13 2.10
C GLY A 139 -15.94 -0.44 2.17
N ARG A 140 -17.04 -1.20 2.26
CA ARG A 140 -18.41 -0.67 2.38
C ARG A 140 -18.92 -0.59 3.82
N SER A 141 -18.08 -0.94 4.79
CA SER A 141 -18.47 -1.04 6.20
C SER A 141 -18.75 0.33 6.84
N THR A 142 -19.43 0.29 7.99
CA THR A 142 -19.55 1.47 8.87
C THR A 142 -18.19 2.00 9.31
N ALA A 143 -17.18 1.13 9.51
CA ALA A 143 -15.83 1.57 9.87
C ALA A 143 -15.21 2.48 8.80
N THR A 144 -15.23 2.04 7.54
CA THR A 144 -14.70 2.83 6.42
C THR A 144 -15.48 4.14 6.22
N ARG A 145 -16.81 4.10 6.34
CA ARG A 145 -17.65 5.30 6.25
C ARG A 145 -17.33 6.32 7.35
N ARG A 146 -17.20 5.88 8.61
CA ARG A 146 -16.83 6.73 9.74
C ARG A 146 -15.43 7.33 9.57
N LEU A 147 -14.46 6.52 9.11
CA LEU A 147 -13.10 7.01 8.88
C LEU A 147 -13.07 8.09 7.79
N ASN A 148 -13.84 7.89 6.71
CA ASN A 148 -14.01 8.90 5.66
C ASN A 148 -14.67 10.19 6.14
N ALA A 149 -15.58 10.10 7.10
CA ALA A 149 -16.22 11.25 7.75
C ALA A 149 -15.34 11.92 8.81
N GLY A 150 -14.16 11.38 9.12
CA GLY A 150 -13.25 11.90 10.14
C GLY A 150 -13.47 11.39 11.56
N ASP A 151 -14.44 10.51 11.76
CA ASP A 151 -14.67 9.82 13.04
C ASP A 151 -13.72 8.63 13.19
N VAL A 152 -12.46 8.93 13.56
CA VAL A 152 -11.43 7.90 13.78
C VAL A 152 -11.80 6.96 14.95
N PRO A 153 -12.18 7.43 16.15
CA PRO A 153 -12.51 6.54 17.25
C PRO A 153 -13.69 5.62 16.92
N GLY A 154 -14.77 6.16 16.34
CA GLY A 154 -15.93 5.37 15.95
C GLY A 154 -15.66 4.45 14.77
N ALA A 155 -14.72 4.78 13.89
CA ALA A 155 -14.24 3.86 12.86
C ALA A 155 -13.54 2.66 13.48
N CYS A 156 -12.58 2.89 14.39
CA CYS A 156 -11.84 1.84 15.07
C CYS A 156 -12.76 0.95 15.93
N GLU A 157 -13.71 1.55 16.66
CA GLU A 157 -14.75 0.80 17.37
C GLU A 157 -15.53 -0.12 16.42
N ALA A 158 -15.92 0.38 15.24
CA ALA A 158 -16.69 -0.40 14.27
C ALA A 158 -15.90 -1.59 13.67
N LEU A 159 -14.56 -1.60 13.70
CA LEU A 159 -13.79 -2.81 13.38
C LEU A 159 -14.14 -3.95 14.35
N THR A 160 -14.41 -3.63 15.62
CA THR A 160 -14.67 -4.63 16.66
C THR A 160 -15.96 -5.43 16.47
N TRP A 161 -16.87 -4.94 15.64
CA TRP A 161 -18.17 -5.55 15.38
C TRP A 161 -18.06 -6.79 14.48
N TRP A 162 -16.95 -6.96 13.76
CA TRP A 162 -16.67 -8.11 12.91
C TRP A 162 -16.13 -9.30 13.73
N ASN A 163 -16.90 -9.68 14.76
CA ASN A 163 -16.53 -10.69 15.74
C ASN A 163 -17.49 -11.90 15.79
N LYS A 164 -18.39 -12.02 14.81
CA LYS A 164 -19.42 -13.07 14.76
C LYS A 164 -19.23 -14.02 13.59
N ALA A 165 -19.56 -15.29 13.79
CA ALA A 165 -19.77 -16.30 12.74
C ALA A 165 -21.00 -17.13 13.10
N GLY A 166 -21.84 -17.48 12.11
CA GLY A 166 -23.10 -18.18 12.36
C GLY A 166 -24.03 -17.44 13.34
N GLY A 167 -23.99 -16.10 13.33
CA GLY A 167 -24.79 -15.25 14.23
C GLY A 167 -24.28 -15.13 15.67
N ARG A 168 -23.21 -15.85 16.05
CA ARG A 168 -22.68 -15.87 17.43
C ARG A 168 -21.30 -15.23 17.50
N VAL A 169 -21.00 -14.57 18.61
CA VAL A 169 -19.65 -14.05 18.87
C VAL A 169 -18.67 -15.22 18.98
N VAL A 170 -17.57 -15.13 18.25
CA VAL A 170 -16.48 -16.11 18.28
C VAL A 170 -15.30 -15.51 19.03
N ALA A 171 -14.81 -16.21 20.06
CA ALA A 171 -13.72 -15.71 20.91
C ALA A 171 -12.46 -15.36 20.11
N GLY A 172 -12.07 -16.19 19.14
CA GLY A 172 -10.93 -15.94 18.27
C GLY A 172 -11.09 -14.66 17.44
N LEU A 173 -12.27 -14.44 16.83
CA LEU A 173 -12.54 -13.22 16.07
C LEU A 173 -12.54 -11.99 16.99
N ARG A 174 -13.17 -12.07 18.16
CA ARG A 174 -13.13 -10.97 19.15
C ARG A 174 -11.69 -10.59 19.50
N ASN A 175 -10.84 -11.57 19.82
CA ASN A 175 -9.46 -11.31 20.21
C ASN A 175 -8.64 -10.69 19.05
N ARG A 176 -8.84 -11.18 17.81
CA ARG A 176 -8.25 -10.58 16.61
C ARG A 176 -8.68 -9.13 16.43
N ARG A 177 -9.97 -8.86 16.59
CA ARG A 177 -10.52 -7.50 16.50
C ARG A 177 -9.98 -6.58 17.60
N THR A 178 -9.75 -7.07 18.81
CA THR A 178 -9.13 -6.29 19.90
C THR A 178 -7.70 -5.86 19.54
N GLU A 179 -6.91 -6.75 18.94
CA GLU A 179 -5.57 -6.40 18.49
C GLU A 179 -5.60 -5.40 17.32
N GLU A 180 -6.45 -5.64 16.31
CA GLU A 180 -6.65 -4.70 15.21
C GLU A 180 -7.14 -3.32 15.68
N TYR A 181 -8.01 -3.27 16.70
CA TYR A 181 -8.41 -2.01 17.35
C TYR A 181 -7.21 -1.27 17.94
N GLY A 182 -6.32 -1.98 18.64
CA GLY A 182 -5.10 -1.41 19.19
C GLY A 182 -4.19 -0.81 18.11
N TYR A 183 -4.07 -1.47 16.94
CA TYR A 183 -3.37 -0.90 15.79
C TYR A 183 -4.10 0.31 15.19
N CYS A 184 -5.43 0.23 15.09
CA CYS A 184 -6.27 1.28 14.51
C CYS A 184 -6.19 2.60 15.28
N MET A 185 -6.14 2.54 16.61
CA MET A 185 -6.09 3.73 17.47
C MET A 185 -4.71 4.41 17.52
N ARG A 186 -3.67 3.81 16.92
CA ARG A 186 -2.33 4.42 16.91
C ARG A 186 -2.24 5.52 15.86
N GLU A 187 -1.55 6.59 16.23
CA GLU A 187 -1.14 7.65 15.31
C GLU A 187 0.18 7.30 14.62
N ALA A 188 0.57 8.10 13.61
CA ALA A 188 1.88 7.99 13.00
C ALA A 188 2.98 8.28 14.04
N SER A 189 3.94 7.36 14.18
CA SER A 189 5.19 7.58 14.94
C SER A 189 6.29 8.12 14.04
#